data_AF-A0A9Y3W0Z1-F1
#
_entry.id   AF-A0A9Y3W0Z1-F1
#
_cell.length_a   1.000
_cell.length_b   1.000
_cell.length_c   1.000
_cell.angle_alpha   90.00
_cell.angle_beta   90.00
_cell.angle_gamma   90.00
#
_symmetry.space_group_name_H-M   'P 1'
#
loop_
_entity.id
_entity.type
_entity.pdbx_description
1 polymer ?
#
loop_
_entity_poly.entity_id
_entity_poly.type
_entity_poly.pdbx_seq_one_letter_code
_entity_poly.pdbx_strand_id
1 'polypeptide(L)'
;MVRHMLVVYLGLLFRTMLPPHRHPAALFPQLLGVCREIASGAYAIFGCTSYRGLASYGTPMMETENFTIFIKNSIRFPTFNYTKGNFLPNITKKYISECNFDMVNNTYCPIFRVGDVVRYAQQNFTNLAEHVQTKPVFAKYFKMENGTDYRTLVKAYAIRFDVLVNGNAGKFNMIPTLINMVAAFTSVGVGTVLCDIILLNFLKGAEQYKAKKFEE
;
A
#
# COMPACT_ATOMS: atom_id res chain seq x y z
N MET A 1 -15.34 11.60 5.14
CA MET A 1 -13.97 11.13 4.88
C MET A 1 -14.00 9.60 4.88
N VAL A 2 -14.18 8.98 3.72
CA VAL A 2 -14.28 7.52 3.63
C VAL A 2 -12.94 6.98 3.13
N ARG A 3 -12.12 6.46 4.04
CA ARG A 3 -10.90 5.71 3.70
C ARG A 3 -11.32 4.29 3.34
N HIS A 4 -11.45 3.99 2.06
CA HIS A 4 -11.50 2.60 1.60
C HIS A 4 -10.07 2.16 1.28
N MET A 5 -9.41 1.56 2.28
CA MET A 5 -8.12 0.90 2.12
C MET A 5 -8.39 -0.46 1.46
N LEU A 6 -8.28 -0.54 0.14
CA LEU A 6 -8.32 -1.81 -0.57
C LEU A 6 -6.96 -2.48 -0.41
N VAL A 7 -6.77 -3.24 0.68
CA VAL A 7 -5.61 -4.12 0.81
C VAL A 7 -5.78 -5.25 -0.20
N VAL A 8 -5.26 -5.06 -1.41
CA VAL A 8 -5.02 -6.17 -2.32
C VAL A 8 -3.92 -6.99 -1.68
N TYR A 9 -4.28 -8.00 -0.89
CA TYR A 9 -3.37 -9.10 -0.60
C TYR A 9 -3.13 -9.78 -1.95
N LEU A 10 -2.17 -9.26 -2.72
CA LEU A 10 -1.56 -10.02 -3.78
C LEU A 10 -0.74 -11.09 -3.06
N GLY A 11 -1.44 -12.14 -2.64
CA GLY A 11 -0.83 -13.41 -2.36
C GLY A 11 -0.25 -13.88 -3.67
N LEU A 12 0.96 -13.41 -3.98
CA LEU A 12 1.91 -14.14 -4.80
C LEU A 12 2.14 -15.45 -4.04
N LEU A 13 1.21 -16.37 -4.27
CA LEU A 13 1.32 -17.76 -3.94
C LEU A 13 2.44 -18.23 -4.85
N PHE A 14 3.68 -18.09 -4.36
CA PHE A 14 4.82 -18.72 -4.98
C PHE A 14 4.49 -20.20 -5.04
N ARG A 15 3.98 -20.63 -6.18
CA ARG A 15 3.92 -22.02 -6.58
C ARG A 15 5.38 -22.43 -6.55
N THR A 16 5.78 -23.12 -5.49
CA THR A 16 7.12 -23.67 -5.36
C THR A 16 7.30 -24.71 -6.46
N MET A 17 7.60 -24.27 -7.68
CA MET A 17 8.40 -25.05 -8.61
C MET A 17 9.84 -24.77 -8.21
N LEU A 18 10.36 -25.57 -7.28
CA LEU A 18 11.80 -25.76 -7.20
C LEU A 18 12.24 -26.38 -8.53
N PRO A 19 13.15 -25.76 -9.32
CA PRO A 19 13.78 -26.46 -10.41
C PRO A 19 14.72 -27.54 -9.82
N PRO A 20 14.82 -28.71 -10.46
CA PRO A 20 15.74 -29.75 -10.04
C PRO A 20 17.12 -29.40 -10.61
N HIS A 21 18.11 -29.06 -9.80
CA HIS A 21 19.48 -29.56 -10.06
C HIS A 21 20.48 -29.30 -8.93
N ARG A 22 21.11 -30.42 -8.53
CA ARG A 22 22.50 -30.66 -8.12
C ARG A 22 23.22 -29.60 -7.26
N HIS A 23 23.48 -29.95 -6.00
CA HIS A 23 24.81 -30.34 -5.49
C HIS A 23 24.74 -30.74 -3.99
N PRO A 24 25.81 -31.35 -3.44
CA PRO A 24 26.01 -32.78 -3.24
C PRO A 24 25.43 -33.32 -1.91
N ALA A 25 25.40 -34.65 -1.83
CA ALA A 25 24.93 -35.44 -0.70
C ALA A 25 25.46 -34.96 0.66
N ALA A 26 24.56 -34.48 1.52
CA ALA A 26 24.76 -34.50 2.96
C ALA A 26 23.96 -35.68 3.52
N LEU A 27 24.66 -36.80 3.67
CA LEU A 27 24.20 -37.99 4.38
C LEU A 27 23.88 -37.60 5.83
N PHE A 28 22.63 -37.67 6.26
CA PHE A 28 22.28 -37.71 7.68
C PHE A 28 21.28 -38.85 7.93
N PRO A 29 21.54 -39.70 8.95
CA PRO A 29 20.90 -40.99 9.10
C PRO A 29 19.46 -40.89 9.62
N GLN A 30 18.68 -41.91 9.29
CA GLN A 30 17.38 -42.23 9.87
C GLN A 30 17.55 -42.54 11.37
N LEU A 31 16.64 -42.07 12.23
CA LEU A 31 16.22 -42.79 13.44
C LEU A 31 14.98 -42.16 14.08
N LEU A 32 13.97 -43.00 14.32
CA LEU A 32 12.81 -42.75 15.18
C LEU A 32 13.27 -42.54 16.64
N GLY A 33 12.66 -41.61 17.40
CA GLY A 33 12.64 -41.70 18.86
C GLY A 33 12.58 -40.41 19.70
N VAL A 34 11.58 -40.41 20.61
CA VAL A 34 11.31 -39.67 21.87
C VAL A 34 12.43 -38.82 22.52
N CYS A 35 12.10 -37.62 23.02
CA CYS A 35 13.01 -36.70 23.74
C CYS A 35 12.94 -36.84 25.29
N ARG A 36 14.09 -36.77 25.99
CA ARG A 36 14.25 -36.65 27.46
C ARG A 36 15.27 -35.55 27.79
N GLU A 37 15.02 -34.74 28.84
CA GLU A 37 15.81 -33.56 29.24
C GLU A 37 17.20 -33.86 29.80
N ILE A 38 18.20 -32.99 29.50
CA ILE A 38 19.31 -32.65 30.42
C ILE A 38 19.66 -31.14 30.32
N ALA A 39 19.43 -30.44 31.44
CA ALA A 39 20.03 -29.19 31.95
C ALA A 39 20.05 -27.92 31.07
N SER A 40 18.91 -27.22 30.99
CA SER A 40 18.71 -25.82 31.45
C SER A 40 17.42 -25.23 30.84
N GLY A 41 16.27 -25.62 31.42
CA GLY A 41 15.09 -24.74 31.49
C GLY A 41 14.21 -24.57 30.26
N ALA A 42 14.07 -25.53 29.35
CA ALA A 42 12.98 -25.52 28.36
C ALA A 42 12.57 -26.94 27.93
N TYR A 43 11.34 -27.32 28.26
CA TYR A 43 10.74 -28.61 27.88
C TYR A 43 10.32 -28.58 26.40
N ALA A 44 10.74 -29.58 25.61
CA ALA A 44 10.15 -29.85 24.31
C ALA A 44 9.81 -31.35 24.19
N ILE A 45 8.51 -31.65 24.05
CA ILE A 45 7.97 -33.00 23.92
C ILE A 45 7.84 -33.31 22.41
N PHE A 46 8.53 -34.38 21.99
CA PHE A 46 8.46 -35.09 20.70
C PHE A 46 8.65 -34.27 19.39
N GLY A 47 9.73 -34.59 18.66
CA GLY A 47 9.99 -34.11 17.29
C GLY A 47 11.05 -33.01 17.17
N CYS A 48 11.95 -32.87 18.15
CA CYS A 48 13.00 -31.87 18.11
C CYS A 48 14.27 -32.37 17.43
N THR A 49 14.31 -32.32 16.10
CA THR A 49 15.50 -31.68 15.54
C THR A 49 15.39 -30.21 15.91
N SER A 50 16.23 -29.80 16.87
CA SER A 50 16.62 -28.40 16.97
C SER A 50 17.11 -28.02 15.58
N TYR A 51 16.27 -27.37 14.77
CA TYR A 51 16.77 -26.46 13.76
C TYR A 51 17.56 -25.43 14.56
N ARG A 52 18.83 -25.72 14.83
CA ARG A 52 19.83 -24.69 15.13
C ARG A 52 19.51 -23.60 14.14
N GLY A 53 19.26 -22.40 14.65
CA GLY A 53 18.97 -21.21 13.86
C GLY A 53 20.14 -20.85 12.95
N LEU A 54 20.42 -21.70 11.97
CA LEU A 54 20.98 -21.26 10.71
C LEU A 54 19.91 -20.32 10.17
N ALA A 55 20.18 -19.02 10.34
CA ALA A 55 19.63 -18.01 9.49
C ALA A 55 19.82 -18.53 8.07
N SER A 56 18.75 -19.12 7.51
CA SER A 56 18.75 -19.57 6.14
C SER A 56 18.82 -18.29 5.32
N TYR A 57 20.03 -17.88 4.98
CA TYR A 57 20.31 -16.90 3.95
C TYR A 57 19.94 -17.56 2.62
N GLY A 58 18.63 -17.76 2.42
CA GLY A 58 18.10 -18.28 1.17
C GLY A 58 18.39 -17.26 0.09
N THR A 59 18.89 -17.73 -1.05
CA THR A 59 19.09 -16.84 -2.19
C THR A 59 17.73 -16.28 -2.61
N PRO A 60 17.60 -14.95 -2.77
CA PRO A 60 16.34 -14.36 -3.19
C PRO A 60 16.00 -14.82 -4.62
N MET A 61 14.71 -15.04 -4.88
CA MET A 61 14.23 -15.41 -6.21
C MET A 61 14.30 -14.20 -7.15
N MET A 62 15.43 -14.02 -7.83
CA MET A 62 15.69 -12.89 -8.73
C MET A 62 14.68 -12.78 -9.89
N GLU A 63 14.07 -13.89 -10.32
CA GLU A 63 13.01 -13.88 -11.34
C GLU A 63 11.80 -13.02 -10.95
N THR A 64 11.58 -12.80 -9.65
CA THR A 64 10.48 -11.99 -9.11
C THR A 64 10.52 -10.54 -9.61
N GLU A 65 11.69 -10.02 -10.00
CA GLU A 65 11.83 -8.68 -10.59
C GLU A 65 11.07 -8.54 -11.92
N ASN A 66 10.90 -9.64 -12.66
CA ASN A 66 10.19 -9.70 -13.93
C ASN A 66 8.70 -9.99 -13.79
N PHE A 67 8.20 -10.17 -12.57
CA PHE A 67 6.78 -10.40 -12.37
C PHE A 67 5.98 -9.13 -12.61
N THR A 68 4.76 -9.32 -13.12
CA THR A 68 3.83 -8.24 -13.39
C THR A 68 2.65 -8.29 -12.43
N ILE A 69 2.22 -7.12 -11.99
CA ILE A 69 1.09 -6.90 -11.10
C ILE A 69 0.01 -6.18 -11.91
N PHE A 70 -1.14 -6.81 -12.05
CA PHE A 70 -2.30 -6.21 -12.67
C PHE A 70 -3.19 -5.55 -11.62
N ILE A 71 -3.35 -4.22 -11.70
CA ILE A 71 -4.15 -3.45 -10.75
C ILE A 71 -5.49 -3.08 -11.41
N LYS A 72 -6.58 -3.65 -10.88
CA LYS A 72 -7.94 -3.26 -11.25
C LYS A 72 -8.59 -2.45 -10.14
N ASN A 73 -8.76 -1.16 -10.38
CA ASN A 73 -9.38 -0.24 -9.42
C ASN A 73 -10.74 0.25 -9.94
N SER A 74 -11.72 0.31 -9.05
CA SER A 74 -13.05 0.86 -9.30
C SER A 74 -13.42 1.76 -8.13
N ILE A 75 -13.56 3.06 -8.40
CA ILE A 75 -13.99 4.05 -7.43
C ILE A 75 -15.48 4.33 -7.61
N ARG A 76 -16.20 4.43 -6.49
CA ARG A 76 -17.60 4.82 -6.45
C ARG A 76 -17.74 6.02 -5.52
N PHE A 77 -18.44 7.04 -5.97
CA PHE A 77 -18.89 8.17 -5.18
C PHE A 77 -20.39 8.01 -4.93
N PRO A 78 -20.81 7.42 -3.79
CA PRO A 78 -22.21 7.14 -3.51
C PRO A 78 -23.07 8.41 -3.51
N THR A 79 -22.55 9.52 -2.98
CA THR A 79 -23.23 10.82 -2.92
C THR A 79 -23.63 11.35 -4.29
N PHE A 80 -22.87 11.03 -5.34
CA PHE A 80 -23.14 11.50 -6.70
C PHE A 80 -23.64 10.37 -7.62
N ASN A 81 -23.82 9.16 -7.07
CA ASN A 81 -24.06 7.91 -7.80
C ASN A 81 -23.16 7.76 -9.05
N TYR A 82 -21.87 8.08 -8.90
CA TYR A 82 -20.90 8.04 -9.99
C TYR A 82 -19.87 6.95 -9.72
N THR A 83 -19.63 6.10 -10.70
CA THR A 83 -18.61 5.03 -10.65
C THR A 83 -17.62 5.21 -11.79
N LYS A 84 -16.33 5.08 -11.52
CA LYS A 84 -15.29 5.15 -12.53
C LYS A 84 -14.18 4.16 -12.19
N GLY A 85 -13.66 3.46 -13.20
CA GLY A 85 -12.50 2.59 -13.06
C GLY A 85 -11.22 3.25 -13.56
N ASN A 86 -10.08 2.60 -13.33
CA ASN A 86 -8.81 2.97 -13.96
C ASN A 86 -8.74 2.56 -15.46
N PHE A 87 -9.64 1.70 -15.93
CA PHE A 87 -9.73 1.32 -17.34
C PHE A 87 -10.46 2.40 -18.13
N LEU A 88 -9.78 2.96 -19.13
CA LEU A 88 -10.47 3.76 -20.14
C LEU A 88 -11.42 2.85 -20.93
N PRO A 89 -12.62 3.34 -21.29
CA PRO A 89 -13.59 2.57 -22.07
C PRO A 89 -13.09 2.24 -23.48
N ASN A 90 -12.09 2.97 -23.98
CA ASN A 90 -11.54 2.84 -25.33
C ASN A 90 -10.32 1.90 -25.42
N ILE A 91 -10.00 1.15 -24.35
CA ILE A 91 -8.86 0.23 -24.33
C ILE A 91 -9.21 -1.09 -25.03
N THR A 92 -8.36 -1.50 -25.96
CA THR A 92 -8.47 -2.80 -26.64
C THR A 92 -7.81 -3.92 -25.84
N LYS A 93 -8.29 -5.16 -26.00
CA LYS A 93 -7.66 -6.34 -25.37
C LYS A 93 -6.19 -6.50 -25.79
N LYS A 94 -5.86 -6.12 -27.03
CA LYS A 94 -4.49 -6.14 -27.57
C LYS A 94 -3.56 -5.20 -26.81
N TYR A 95 -4.04 -4.01 -26.45
CA TYR A 95 -3.26 -3.08 -25.62
C TYR A 95 -2.98 -3.67 -24.24
N ILE A 96 -3.97 -4.31 -23.60
CA ILE A 96 -3.81 -4.90 -22.26
C ILE A 96 -2.80 -6.05 -22.27
N SER A 97 -2.69 -6.83 -23.34
CA SER A 97 -1.73 -7.96 -23.38
C SER A 97 -0.27 -7.51 -23.53
N GLU A 98 -0.02 -6.34 -24.10
CA GLU A 98 1.32 -5.89 -24.49
C GLU A 98 1.82 -4.69 -23.66
N CYS A 99 0.94 -3.96 -22.97
CA CYS A 99 1.34 -2.76 -22.26
C CYS A 99 2.09 -3.07 -20.96
N ASN A 100 3.08 -2.22 -20.66
CA ASN A 100 3.66 -2.06 -19.33
C ASN A 100 3.51 -0.60 -18.92
N PHE A 101 3.29 -0.36 -17.63
CA PHE A 101 3.18 0.97 -17.07
C PHE A 101 4.50 1.73 -17.20
N ASP A 102 4.41 2.97 -17.70
CA ASP A 102 5.51 3.92 -17.74
C ASP A 102 4.93 5.31 -17.43
N MET A 103 5.66 6.10 -16.65
CA MET A 103 5.27 7.46 -16.29
C MET A 103 5.13 8.37 -17.52
N VAL A 104 5.93 8.15 -18.57
CA VAL A 104 5.95 9.02 -19.77
C VAL A 104 5.17 8.42 -20.92
N ASN A 105 5.45 7.16 -21.29
CA ASN A 105 4.94 6.59 -22.54
C ASN A 105 3.56 5.91 -22.37
N ASN A 106 3.28 5.32 -21.19
CA ASN A 106 2.11 4.45 -20.96
C ASN A 106 1.49 4.63 -19.56
N THR A 107 1.11 5.86 -19.23
CA THR A 107 0.61 6.22 -17.88
C THR A 107 -0.72 5.55 -17.53
N TYR A 108 -1.50 5.11 -18.52
CA TYR A 108 -2.81 4.47 -18.32
C TYR A 108 -2.76 2.94 -18.29
N CYS A 109 -1.59 2.32 -18.47
CA CYS A 109 -1.48 0.87 -18.42
C CYS A 109 -1.65 0.34 -16.98
N PRO A 110 -2.53 -0.64 -16.73
CA PRO A 110 -2.78 -1.19 -15.39
C PRO A 110 -1.81 -2.31 -14.99
N ILE A 111 -0.80 -2.62 -15.82
CA ILE A 111 0.19 -3.69 -15.60
C ILE A 111 1.49 -3.05 -15.15
N PHE A 112 1.95 -3.42 -13.96
CA PHE A 112 3.15 -2.89 -13.33
C PHE A 112 4.17 -4.00 -13.15
N ARG A 113 5.39 -3.83 -13.65
CA ARG A 113 6.48 -4.76 -13.34
C ARG A 113 7.03 -4.50 -11.94
N VAL A 114 7.28 -5.57 -11.18
CA VAL A 114 7.77 -5.50 -9.79
C VAL A 114 9.11 -4.75 -9.72
N GLY A 115 10.04 -5.04 -10.62
CA GLY A 115 11.32 -4.32 -10.69
C GLY A 115 11.14 -2.82 -10.87
N ASP A 116 10.24 -2.39 -11.75
CA ASP A 116 9.98 -0.98 -12.02
C ASP A 116 9.37 -0.29 -10.78
N VAL A 117 8.44 -0.96 -10.08
CA VAL A 117 7.85 -0.45 -8.82
C VAL A 117 8.91 -0.26 -7.73
N VAL A 118 9.82 -1.22 -7.57
CA VAL A 118 10.93 -1.16 -6.60
C VAL A 118 11.90 -0.02 -6.95
N ARG A 119 12.18 0.17 -8.25
CA ARG A 119 13.00 1.29 -8.74
C ARG A 119 12.34 2.64 -8.50
N TYR A 120 11.03 2.77 -8.72
CA TYR A 120 10.29 4.00 -8.43
C TYR A 120 10.25 4.33 -6.94
N ALA A 121 10.31 3.32 -6.06
CA ALA A 121 10.47 3.51 -4.63
C ALA A 121 11.90 3.86 -4.20
N GLN A 122 12.84 4.03 -5.15
CA GLN A 122 14.27 4.27 -4.90
C GLN A 122 14.92 3.18 -4.03
N GLN A 123 14.48 1.93 -4.20
CA GLN A 123 15.01 0.77 -3.49
C GLN A 123 15.78 -0.15 -4.45
N ASN A 124 16.75 -0.89 -3.91
CA ASN A 124 17.42 -1.97 -4.63
C ASN A 124 16.75 -3.30 -4.29
N PHE A 125 16.40 -4.07 -5.32
CA PHE A 125 15.70 -5.35 -5.14
C PHE A 125 16.50 -6.33 -4.28
N THR A 126 17.81 -6.44 -4.48
CA THR A 126 18.69 -7.37 -3.73
C THR A 126 18.70 -7.07 -2.23
N ASN A 127 18.89 -5.80 -1.86
CA ASN A 127 18.93 -5.38 -0.45
C ASN A 127 17.56 -5.53 0.22
N LEU A 128 16.50 -5.20 -0.53
CA LEU A 128 15.13 -5.37 -0.07
C LEU A 128 14.82 -6.85 0.17
N ALA A 129 15.24 -7.74 -0.74
CA ALA A 129 15.00 -9.19 -0.70
C ALA A 129 15.74 -9.88 0.47
N GLU A 130 16.87 -9.33 0.90
CA GLU A 130 17.63 -9.79 2.07
C GLU A 130 16.95 -9.38 3.40
N HIS A 131 16.39 -8.18 3.46
CA HIS A 131 15.81 -7.59 4.67
C HIS A 131 14.26 -7.67 4.71
N VAL A 132 13.66 -8.55 3.91
CA VAL A 132 12.21 -8.65 3.82
C VAL A 132 11.60 -9.08 5.16
N GLN A 133 10.46 -8.46 5.47
CA GLN A 133 9.65 -8.82 6.63
C GLN A 133 9.21 -10.29 6.56
N THR A 134 9.53 -11.05 7.61
CA THR A 134 9.16 -12.46 7.71
C THR A 134 7.65 -12.61 7.87
N LYS A 135 7.01 -13.35 6.97
CA LYS A 135 5.59 -13.76 7.08
C LYS A 135 5.44 -14.95 8.03
N PRO A 136 4.20 -15.28 8.48
CA PRO A 136 3.96 -16.46 9.31
C PRO A 136 4.50 -17.74 8.66
N VAL A 137 5.02 -18.62 9.50
CA VAL A 137 5.51 -19.94 9.08
C VAL A 137 4.30 -20.80 8.73
N PHE A 138 4.29 -21.37 7.52
CA PHE A 138 3.25 -22.30 7.08
C PHE A 138 3.74 -23.74 7.22
N ALA A 139 2.89 -24.64 7.71
CA ALA A 139 3.20 -26.07 7.81
C ALA A 139 2.42 -26.85 6.73
N LYS A 140 3.12 -27.65 5.91
CA LYS A 140 2.50 -28.64 5.03
C LYS A 140 2.61 -30.01 5.68
N TYR A 141 1.48 -30.70 5.85
CA TYR A 141 1.41 -32.03 6.46
C TYR A 141 1.31 -33.10 5.39
N PHE A 142 2.03 -34.19 5.57
CA PHE A 142 2.06 -35.33 4.65
C PHE A 142 2.09 -36.64 5.45
N LYS A 143 1.63 -37.71 4.80
CA LYS A 143 1.69 -39.07 5.32
C LYS A 143 2.52 -39.94 4.41
N MET A 144 3.41 -40.73 4.99
CA MET A 144 4.24 -41.69 4.28
C MET A 144 3.51 -43.04 4.16
N GLU A 145 3.87 -43.86 3.17
CA GLU A 145 3.26 -45.20 2.98
C GLU A 145 3.49 -46.12 4.20
N ASN A 146 4.54 -45.87 4.98
CA ASN A 146 4.82 -46.54 6.26
C ASN A 146 3.95 -46.05 7.44
N GLY A 147 2.95 -45.20 7.21
CA GLY A 147 2.00 -44.73 8.25
C GLY A 147 2.55 -43.63 9.17
N THR A 148 3.74 -43.10 8.91
CA THR A 148 4.34 -42.00 9.67
C THR A 148 3.91 -40.64 9.13
N ASP A 149 3.55 -39.74 10.05
CA ASP A 149 3.19 -38.35 9.74
C ASP A 149 4.45 -37.48 9.72
N TYR A 150 4.62 -36.65 8.68
CA TYR A 150 5.67 -35.65 8.61
C TYR A 150 5.14 -34.28 8.18
N ARG A 151 5.82 -33.21 8.62
CA ARG A 151 5.48 -31.84 8.26
C ARG A 151 6.68 -31.08 7.71
N THR A 152 6.46 -30.28 6.69
CA THR A 152 7.44 -29.31 6.18
C THR A 152 7.03 -27.92 6.63
N LEU A 153 7.87 -27.28 7.45
CA LEU A 153 7.71 -25.88 7.85
C LEU A 153 8.38 -24.99 6.81
N VAL A 154 7.61 -24.07 6.23
CA VAL A 154 8.10 -23.10 5.25
C VAL A 154 7.98 -21.71 5.84
N LYS A 155 9.14 -21.05 6.00
CA LYS A 155 9.21 -19.63 6.37
C LYS A 155 9.28 -18.81 5.09
N ALA A 156 8.29 -17.96 4.86
CA ALA A 156 8.20 -17.14 3.66
C ALA A 156 8.75 -15.73 3.91
N TYR A 157 9.60 -15.28 3.01
CA TYR A 157 10.07 -13.90 2.91
C TYR A 157 9.43 -13.31 1.65
N ALA A 158 8.57 -12.31 1.81
CA ALA A 158 7.80 -11.74 0.70
C ALA A 158 7.60 -10.23 0.82
N ILE A 159 7.74 -9.52 -0.31
CA ILE A 159 7.46 -8.09 -0.39
C ILE A 159 5.94 -7.88 -0.34
N ARG A 160 5.48 -6.99 0.54
CA ARG A 160 4.06 -6.62 0.66
C ARG A 160 3.78 -5.39 -0.20
N PHE A 161 2.82 -5.51 -1.11
CA PHE A 161 2.29 -4.39 -1.88
C PHE A 161 0.93 -3.98 -1.29
N ASP A 162 0.81 -2.73 -0.84
CA ASP A 162 -0.45 -2.16 -0.37
C ASP A 162 -0.90 -1.08 -1.36
N VAL A 163 -2.03 -1.31 -2.05
CA VAL A 163 -2.59 -0.38 -3.04
C VAL A 163 -3.51 0.62 -2.32
N LEU A 164 -3.02 1.83 -2.07
CA LEU A 164 -3.80 2.89 -1.43
C LEU A 164 -4.50 3.76 -2.47
N VAL A 165 -5.84 3.79 -2.45
CA VAL A 165 -6.67 4.59 -3.36
C VAL A 165 -7.40 5.67 -2.57
N ASN A 166 -6.96 6.92 -2.73
CA ASN A 166 -7.57 8.07 -2.06
C ASN A 166 -7.99 9.12 -3.10
N GLY A 167 -9.13 9.76 -2.87
CA GLY A 167 -9.59 10.86 -3.72
C GLY A 167 -10.85 11.53 -3.16
N ASN A 168 -10.97 12.84 -3.39
CA ASN A 168 -12.18 13.61 -3.12
C ASN A 168 -12.79 14.03 -4.45
N ALA A 169 -14.11 13.93 -4.56
CA ALA A 169 -14.86 14.46 -5.70
C ALA A 169 -15.80 15.56 -5.21
N GLY A 170 -15.92 16.63 -6.00
CA GLY A 170 -16.92 17.68 -5.85
C GLY A 170 -17.83 17.70 -7.06
N LYS A 171 -19.13 17.90 -6.82
CA LYS A 171 -20.11 18.21 -7.88
C LYS A 171 -20.68 19.59 -7.58
N PHE A 172 -20.86 20.39 -8.62
CA PHE A 172 -21.52 21.68 -8.49
C PHE A 172 -22.91 21.50 -7.85
N ASN A 173 -23.19 22.30 -6.82
CA ASN A 173 -24.45 22.29 -6.09
C ASN A 173 -24.81 23.74 -5.72
N MET A 174 -26.06 24.13 -5.97
CA MET A 174 -26.53 25.51 -5.77
C MET A 174 -26.51 25.94 -4.29
N ILE A 175 -26.73 25.00 -3.35
CA ILE A 175 -26.79 25.30 -1.91
C ILE A 175 -25.44 25.84 -1.38
N PRO A 176 -24.31 25.10 -1.51
CA PRO A 176 -23.02 25.61 -1.03
C PRO A 176 -22.54 26.82 -1.82
N THR A 177 -22.91 26.97 -3.10
CA THR A 177 -22.56 28.17 -3.87
C THR A 177 -23.28 29.41 -3.36
N LEU A 178 -24.57 29.30 -3.01
CA LEU A 178 -25.32 30.41 -2.43
C LEU A 178 -24.78 30.80 -1.06
N ILE A 179 -24.46 29.82 -0.20
CA ILE A 179 -23.84 30.09 1.11
C ILE A 179 -22.51 30.82 0.94
N ASN A 180 -21.65 30.37 0.02
CA ASN A 180 -20.37 31.02 -0.25
C ASN A 180 -20.54 32.43 -0.83
N MET A 181 -21.56 32.65 -1.67
CA MET A 181 -21.89 33.96 -2.21
C MET A 181 -22.38 34.93 -1.12
N VAL A 182 -23.26 34.48 -0.23
CA VAL A 182 -23.74 35.27 0.92
C VAL A 182 -22.58 35.57 1.89
N ALA A 183 -21.73 34.59 2.17
CA ALA A 183 -20.54 34.78 2.99
C ALA A 183 -19.58 35.81 2.35
N ALA A 184 -19.41 35.77 1.03
CA ALA A 184 -18.61 36.76 0.32
C ALA A 184 -19.20 38.17 0.46
N PHE A 185 -20.51 38.36 0.22
CA PHE A 185 -21.13 39.69 0.34
C PHE A 185 -21.11 40.25 1.77
N THR A 186 -21.39 39.40 2.77
CA THR A 186 -21.31 39.82 4.18
C THR A 186 -19.89 40.19 4.59
N SER A 187 -18.88 39.51 4.04
CA SER A 187 -17.47 39.85 4.31
C SER A 187 -17.04 41.23 3.78
N VAL A 188 -17.70 41.77 2.74
CA VAL A 188 -17.43 43.13 2.23
C VAL A 188 -17.70 44.20 3.29
N GLY A 189 -18.67 43.97 4.19
CA GLY A 189 -18.99 44.88 5.29
C GLY A 189 -17.85 45.07 6.31
N VAL A 190 -16.91 44.13 6.40
CA VAL A 190 -15.73 44.28 7.28
C VAL A 190 -14.80 45.39 6.76
N GLY A 191 -14.78 45.59 5.44
CA GLY A 191 -13.98 46.65 4.81
C GLY A 191 -14.43 48.06 5.20
N THR A 192 -15.74 48.29 5.34
CA THR A 192 -16.25 49.62 5.70
C THR A 192 -15.91 50.00 7.14
N VAL A 193 -15.92 49.03 8.06
CA VAL A 193 -15.50 49.24 9.46
C VAL A 193 -14.01 49.63 9.53
N LEU A 194 -13.15 48.92 8.77
CA LEU A 194 -11.73 49.26 8.68
C LEU A 194 -11.52 50.64 8.06
N CYS A 195 -12.21 50.94 6.96
CA CYS A 195 -12.17 52.26 6.32
C CYS A 195 -12.61 53.37 7.28
N ASP A 196 -13.66 53.15 8.07
CA ASP A 196 -14.14 54.10 9.07
C ASP A 196 -13.11 54.35 10.18
N ILE A 197 -12.46 53.30 10.69
CA ILE A 197 -11.40 53.43 11.72
C ILE A 197 -10.23 54.26 11.17
N ILE A 198 -9.81 54.00 9.94
CA ILE A 198 -8.72 54.74 9.29
C ILE A 198 -9.13 56.20 9.07
N LEU A 199 -10.32 56.45 8.53
CA LEU A 199 -10.82 57.79 8.22
C LEU A 199 -10.99 58.67 9.46
N LEU A 200 -11.45 58.09 10.58
CA LEU A 200 -11.76 58.83 11.80
C LEU A 200 -10.56 59.02 12.74
N ASN A 201 -9.50 58.21 12.63
CA ASN A 201 -8.38 58.27 13.57
C ASN A 201 -7.03 58.69 12.95
N PHE A 202 -6.81 58.43 11.65
CA PHE A 202 -5.48 58.59 11.04
C PHE A 202 -5.37 59.72 10.01
N LEU A 203 -6.47 60.30 9.53
CA LEU A 203 -6.41 61.45 8.62
C LEU A 203 -6.37 62.79 9.37
N LYS A 204 -5.52 63.70 8.89
CA LYS A 204 -5.37 65.07 9.42
C LYS A 204 -6.67 65.90 9.38
N GLY A 205 -7.67 65.50 8.59
CA GLY A 205 -9.00 66.12 8.51
C GLY A 205 -10.12 65.38 9.24
N ALA A 206 -9.79 64.47 10.16
CA ALA A 206 -10.77 63.60 10.82
C ALA A 206 -11.89 64.34 11.57
N GLU A 207 -11.60 65.51 12.15
CA GLU A 207 -12.59 66.31 12.90
C GLU A 207 -13.74 66.82 12.00
N GLN A 208 -13.44 67.19 10.74
CA GLN A 208 -14.48 67.58 9.78
C GLN A 208 -15.36 66.39 9.35
N TYR A 209 -14.79 65.19 9.29
CA TYR A 209 -15.53 63.97 8.98
C TYR A 209 -16.40 63.51 10.16
N LYS A 210 -15.92 63.65 11.40
CA LYS A 210 -16.72 63.37 12.61
C LYS A 210 -17.95 64.28 12.69
N ALA A 211 -17.77 65.58 12.48
CA ALA A 211 -18.86 66.56 12.51
C ALA A 211 -19.95 66.34 11.45
N LYS A 212 -19.64 65.68 10.33
CA LYS A 212 -20.62 65.31 9.30
C LYS A 212 -21.25 63.94 9.52
N LYS A 213 -20.61 63.05 10.28
CA LYS A 213 -21.07 61.67 10.48
C LYS A 213 -21.89 61.50 11.76
N PHE A 214 -21.57 62.25 12.79
CA PHE A 214 -22.29 62.25 14.06
C PHE A 214 -23.07 63.56 14.20
N GLU A 215 -24.39 63.46 14.24
CA GLU A 215 -25.26 64.53 14.74
C GLU A 215 -25.51 64.25 16.22
N GLU A 216 -25.28 65.23 17.09
CA GLU A 216 -25.57 65.19 18.53
C GLU A 216 -26.98 65.70 18.84
#